data_AF-A0AAV8XVB8-F1
#
_entry.id   AF-A0AAV8XVB8-F1
#
_cell.length_a   1.000
_cell.length_b   1.000
_cell.length_c   1.000
_cell.angle_alpha   90.00
_cell.angle_beta   90.00
_cell.angle_gamma   90.00
#
_symmetry.space_group_name_H-M   'P 1'
#
loop_
_entity.id
_entity.type
_entity.pdbx_description
1 polymer ?
#
loop_
_entity_poly.entity_id
_entity_poly.type
_entity_poly.pdbx_seq_one_letter_code
_entity_poly.pdbx_strand_id
1 'polypeptide(L)'
;MDEAASLPHGPPMNILPPTPAGLETLYTLCRKIYPDQVNPLQVTALLKYWLGGPDPLDYISMYANPGVPHENIPPHWHYISFGLSDLHGDGRVHDISGPEGVSGFGFELTFRLRREPEETAPPTWPATLMQSLAKYVFQSGNTLCSGDHVSWHCALDNSESRIQHMLMTTDVQLATAHTPFGTVDFVQIVGICAEELKAAQQWNGAGVLDMITRIPSAGGQWHITDMRRGESIFELDLNAHEEVERGFELEGSNLSGVSARCSWAEQDPSRHDIAHLKDKTDENNEDLRLKSPLQGLQGTNLQQDRTSGSNFQLTEFLGSRGVLESTELLHIKKLEGVHLIFNLEAGSLLPLAIRGRVKHGRHFTFKSVLGETAITLVAHSVTGTLVDLEHPFVAQGSWLQVLIPDDLAQDMAVTFQVLASPEALSLPKTFSWPERKLSVTIVSDKV
;
A
#
# COMPACT_ATOMS: atom_id res chain seq x y z
N MET A 1 15.97 -14.74 -72.74
CA MET A 1 16.50 -13.41 -73.09
C MET A 1 15.41 -12.41 -72.75
N ASP A 2 14.95 -12.35 -71.50
CA ASP A 2 15.66 -11.95 -70.26
C ASP A 2 16.12 -10.50 -70.30
N GLU A 3 15.23 -9.62 -69.84
CA GLU A 3 15.61 -8.36 -69.22
C GLU A 3 14.51 -7.94 -68.22
N ALA A 4 14.35 -8.75 -67.17
CA ALA A 4 13.51 -8.43 -66.02
C ALA A 4 14.17 -8.99 -64.75
N ALA A 5 15.39 -8.54 -64.46
CA ALA A 5 16.07 -8.86 -63.20
C ALA A 5 17.21 -7.86 -62.94
N SER A 6 16.92 -6.76 -62.25
CA SER A 6 17.88 -6.09 -61.34
C SER A 6 17.27 -4.83 -60.75
N LEU A 7 16.39 -4.99 -59.76
CA LEU A 7 16.26 -4.00 -58.70
C LEU A 7 16.86 -4.62 -57.43
N PRO A 8 17.83 -3.96 -56.78
CA PRO A 8 18.51 -4.54 -55.64
C PRO A 8 17.50 -4.76 -54.52
N HIS A 9 17.56 -5.97 -53.96
CA HIS A 9 16.84 -6.40 -52.78
C HIS A 9 16.75 -5.26 -51.74
N GLY A 10 15.53 -5.02 -51.24
CA GLY A 10 15.35 -4.26 -50.00
C GLY A 10 16.26 -4.82 -48.89
N PRO A 11 16.57 -4.02 -47.87
CA PRO A 11 17.54 -4.40 -46.85
C PRO A 11 17.18 -5.77 -46.27
N PRO A 12 18.16 -6.66 -46.03
CA PRO A 12 17.89 -7.98 -45.48
C PRO A 12 17.14 -7.83 -44.15
N MET A 13 16.13 -8.68 -43.93
CA MET A 13 15.26 -8.76 -42.74
C MET A 13 16.01 -9.01 -41.40
N ASN A 14 17.34 -8.92 -41.37
CA ASN A 14 18.21 -9.22 -40.23
C ASN A 14 18.82 -7.97 -39.56
N ILE A 15 18.22 -6.78 -39.73
CA ILE A 15 18.81 -5.51 -39.24
C ILE A 15 18.06 -4.94 -38.01
N LEU A 16 16.95 -5.54 -37.57
CA LEU A 16 16.37 -5.20 -36.27
C LEU A 16 17.12 -5.95 -35.16
N PRO A 17 17.57 -5.28 -34.09
CA PRO A 17 18.14 -5.99 -32.96
C PRO A 17 17.13 -7.02 -32.46
N PRO A 18 17.58 -8.23 -32.08
CA PRO A 18 16.68 -9.27 -31.60
C PRO A 18 15.88 -8.73 -30.42
N THR A 19 14.56 -8.96 -30.41
CA THR A 19 13.70 -8.63 -29.27
C THR A 19 14.29 -9.25 -28.01
N PRO A 20 14.44 -8.48 -26.91
CA PRO A 20 14.94 -9.02 -25.65
C PRO A 20 14.18 -10.27 -25.20
N ALA A 21 14.87 -11.27 -24.66
CA ALA A 21 14.28 -12.60 -24.43
C ALA A 21 13.14 -12.60 -23.39
N GLY A 22 13.25 -11.76 -22.35
CA GLY A 22 12.18 -11.55 -21.38
C GLY A 22 10.96 -10.92 -22.06
N LEU A 23 11.18 -9.84 -22.81
CA LEU A 23 10.14 -9.15 -23.57
C LEU A 23 9.42 -10.08 -24.58
N GLU A 24 10.16 -10.88 -25.33
CA GLU A 24 9.60 -11.81 -26.32
C GLU A 24 8.72 -12.90 -25.66
N THR A 25 9.09 -13.36 -24.46
CA THR A 25 8.29 -14.30 -23.68
C THR A 25 6.94 -13.69 -23.30
N LEU A 26 6.95 -12.45 -22.79
CA LEU A 26 5.74 -11.74 -22.38
C LEU A 26 4.86 -11.36 -23.60
N TYR A 27 5.46 -10.95 -24.71
CA TYR A 27 4.75 -10.72 -25.98
C TYR A 27 4.09 -12.00 -26.51
N THR A 28 4.75 -13.15 -26.37
CA THR A 28 4.16 -14.43 -26.76
C THR A 28 2.89 -14.74 -25.96
N LEU A 29 2.85 -14.41 -24.67
CA LEU A 29 1.63 -14.53 -23.87
C LEU A 29 0.54 -13.59 -24.35
N CYS A 30 0.89 -12.32 -24.63
CA CYS A 30 -0.07 -11.35 -25.18
C CYS A 30 -0.68 -11.84 -26.50
N ARG A 31 0.12 -12.39 -27.41
CA ARG A 31 -0.33 -12.95 -28.70
C ARG A 31 -1.27 -14.15 -28.55
N LYS A 32 -1.16 -14.93 -27.46
CA LYS A 32 -2.11 -16.03 -27.17
C LYS A 32 -3.49 -15.50 -26.83
N ILE A 33 -3.57 -14.36 -26.13
CA ILE A 33 -4.84 -13.74 -25.73
C ILE A 33 -5.42 -12.91 -26.89
N TYR A 34 -4.55 -12.20 -27.63
CA TYR A 34 -4.93 -11.28 -28.69
C TYR A 34 -4.29 -11.66 -30.04
N PRO A 35 -4.63 -12.83 -30.63
CA PRO A 35 -3.99 -13.32 -31.85
C PRO A 35 -4.22 -12.40 -33.06
N ASP A 36 -5.35 -11.70 -33.10
CA ASP A 36 -5.73 -10.82 -34.21
C ASP A 36 -5.12 -9.40 -34.10
N GLN A 37 -4.47 -9.07 -32.98
CA GLN A 37 -3.91 -7.74 -32.70
C GLN A 37 -2.38 -7.80 -32.66
N VAL A 38 -1.77 -8.13 -33.80
CA VAL A 38 -0.32 -8.37 -33.90
C VAL A 38 0.53 -7.11 -33.66
N ASN A 39 -0.06 -5.93 -33.81
CA ASN A 39 0.58 -4.63 -33.61
C ASN A 39 -0.35 -3.71 -32.77
N PRO A 40 -0.49 -3.95 -31.46
CA PRO A 40 -1.31 -3.11 -30.60
C PRO A 40 -0.73 -1.69 -30.53
N LEU A 41 -1.55 -0.71 -30.13
CA LEU A 41 -0.99 0.59 -29.77
C LEU A 41 -0.04 0.39 -28.58
N GLN A 42 1.16 0.93 -28.69
CA GLN A 42 2.17 0.80 -27.64
C GLN A 42 2.79 2.16 -27.34
N VAL A 43 2.79 2.54 -26.07
CA VAL A 43 3.54 3.68 -25.57
C VAL A 43 4.93 3.19 -25.17
N THR A 44 5.95 3.99 -25.49
CA THR A 44 7.35 3.71 -25.16
C THR A 44 7.96 4.90 -24.43
N ALA A 45 8.75 4.66 -23.38
CA ALA A 45 9.57 5.71 -22.79
C ALA A 45 10.54 6.26 -23.85
N LEU A 46 10.55 7.59 -24.02
CA LEU A 46 11.39 8.28 -25.00
C LEU A 46 12.88 8.16 -24.65
N LEU A 47 13.22 8.43 -23.39
CA LEU A 47 14.53 8.14 -22.80
C LEU A 47 14.38 6.94 -21.89
N LYS A 48 15.08 5.84 -22.21
CA LYS A 48 15.02 4.60 -21.44
C LYS A 48 15.56 4.79 -20.02
N TYR A 49 15.03 4.03 -19.07
CA TYR A 49 15.37 4.17 -17.66
C TYR A 49 16.87 3.96 -17.39
N TRP A 50 17.49 2.92 -17.98
CA TRP A 50 18.94 2.68 -17.88
C TRP A 50 19.82 3.76 -18.55
N LEU A 51 19.23 4.70 -19.29
CA LEU A 51 19.90 5.88 -19.85
C LEU A 51 19.64 7.15 -19.03
N GLY A 52 19.12 7.01 -17.80
CA GLY A 52 18.76 8.13 -16.93
C GLY A 52 17.38 8.74 -17.20
N GLY A 53 16.52 8.03 -17.94
CA GLY A 53 15.12 8.42 -18.14
C GLY A 53 14.31 8.35 -16.84
N PRO A 54 13.24 9.15 -16.70
CA PRO A 54 12.44 9.20 -15.48
C PRO A 54 11.40 8.07 -15.37
N ASP A 55 11.18 7.32 -16.44
CA ASP A 55 10.06 6.40 -16.63
C ASP A 55 10.57 4.95 -16.66
N PRO A 56 10.29 4.14 -15.61
CA PRO A 56 10.85 2.78 -15.50
C PRO A 56 10.24 1.76 -16.46
N LEU A 57 8.99 1.96 -16.92
CA LEU A 57 8.36 1.05 -17.87
C LEU A 57 8.84 1.39 -19.28
N ASP A 58 9.52 0.45 -19.92
CA ASP A 58 10.02 0.59 -21.28
C ASP A 58 8.88 0.73 -22.28
N TYR A 59 7.86 -0.12 -22.10
CA TYR A 59 6.71 -0.26 -22.99
C TYR A 59 5.42 -0.44 -22.19
N ILE A 60 4.31 0.04 -22.75
CA ILE A 60 2.96 -0.25 -22.29
C ILE A 60 2.10 -0.55 -23.51
N SER A 61 1.72 -1.82 -23.68
CA SER A 61 0.87 -2.28 -24.79
C SER A 61 -0.60 -2.11 -24.44
N MET A 62 -1.40 -1.69 -25.41
CA MET A 62 -2.82 -1.38 -25.24
C MET A 62 -3.66 -2.20 -26.24
N TYR A 63 -4.41 -3.16 -25.71
CA TYR A 63 -5.23 -4.08 -26.50
C TYR A 63 -6.71 -3.72 -26.40
N ALA A 64 -7.43 -3.90 -27.51
CA ALA A 64 -8.89 -3.89 -27.51
C ALA A 64 -9.39 -5.27 -27.08
N ASN A 65 -10.10 -5.36 -25.97
CA ASN A 65 -10.77 -6.60 -25.56
C ASN A 65 -12.28 -6.47 -25.84
N PRO A 66 -12.87 -7.36 -26.66
CA PRO A 66 -14.30 -7.29 -26.98
C PRO A 66 -15.20 -7.65 -25.78
N GLY A 67 -14.63 -8.17 -24.69
CA GLY A 67 -15.37 -8.72 -23.57
C GLY A 67 -16.07 -10.04 -23.93
N VAL A 68 -16.94 -10.48 -23.03
CA VAL A 68 -17.71 -11.71 -23.15
C VAL A 68 -19.16 -11.39 -22.73
N PRO A 69 -20.02 -10.94 -23.66
CA PRO A 69 -21.35 -10.43 -23.31
C PRO A 69 -22.24 -11.42 -22.54
N HIS A 70 -22.14 -12.72 -22.84
CA HIS A 70 -22.93 -13.75 -22.15
C HIS A 70 -22.46 -14.04 -20.71
N GLU A 71 -21.26 -13.60 -20.35
CA GLU A 71 -20.71 -13.64 -18.99
C GLU A 71 -20.77 -12.26 -18.30
N ASN A 72 -21.47 -11.29 -18.90
CA ASN A 72 -21.54 -9.89 -18.46
C ASN A 72 -20.18 -9.18 -18.37
N ILE A 73 -19.21 -9.57 -19.21
CA ILE A 73 -17.91 -8.92 -19.30
C ILE A 73 -17.98 -7.87 -20.42
N PRO A 74 -17.96 -6.55 -20.11
CA PRO A 74 -18.07 -5.50 -21.12
C PRO A 74 -16.81 -5.39 -22.00
N PRO A 75 -16.93 -4.80 -23.20
CA PRO A 75 -15.77 -4.37 -23.97
C PRO A 75 -14.90 -3.40 -23.15
N HIS A 76 -13.59 -3.57 -23.23
CA HIS A 76 -12.62 -2.79 -22.46
C HIS A 76 -11.27 -2.69 -23.16
N TRP A 77 -10.48 -1.72 -22.74
CA TRP A 77 -9.07 -1.61 -23.09
C TRP A 77 -8.24 -2.37 -22.04
N HIS A 78 -7.28 -3.17 -22.50
CA HIS A 78 -6.38 -3.93 -21.64
C HIS A 78 -4.94 -3.42 -21.80
N TYR A 79 -4.39 -2.85 -20.74
CA TYR A 79 -3.05 -2.29 -20.70
C TYR A 79 -2.11 -3.29 -20.03
N ILE A 80 -0.92 -3.50 -20.60
CA ILE A 80 0.09 -4.42 -20.06
C ILE A 80 1.44 -3.69 -20.08
N SER A 81 2.10 -3.59 -18.93
CA SER A 81 3.43 -2.97 -18.83
C SER A 81 4.55 -3.94 -19.14
N PHE A 82 5.72 -3.36 -19.45
CA PHE A 82 6.98 -4.06 -19.60
C PHE A 82 8.10 -3.18 -19.03
N GLY A 83 8.75 -3.62 -17.96
CA GLY A 83 9.91 -2.95 -17.37
C GLY A 83 10.10 -3.22 -15.87
N LEU A 84 9.06 -3.67 -15.17
CA LEU A 84 9.17 -4.12 -13.78
C LEU A 84 9.86 -5.49 -13.68
N SER A 85 9.61 -6.35 -14.66
CA SER A 85 10.37 -7.59 -14.85
C SER A 85 11.71 -7.33 -15.56
N ASP A 86 12.64 -8.29 -15.46
CA ASP A 86 13.85 -8.25 -16.26
C ASP A 86 13.53 -8.62 -17.71
N LEU A 87 13.54 -7.60 -18.57
CA LEU A 87 13.29 -7.77 -20.00
C LEU A 87 14.54 -8.24 -20.76
N HIS A 88 15.73 -7.89 -20.27
CA HIS A 88 16.98 -7.91 -21.04
C HIS A 88 17.98 -8.96 -20.56
N GLY A 89 18.09 -9.23 -19.26
CA GLY A 89 18.96 -10.27 -18.71
C GLY A 89 20.44 -9.90 -18.60
N ASP A 90 20.79 -8.62 -18.75
CA ASP A 90 22.18 -8.17 -18.90
C ASP A 90 22.64 -7.17 -17.83
N GLY A 91 21.87 -7.00 -16.75
CA GLY A 91 22.26 -6.16 -15.63
C GLY A 91 22.05 -4.66 -15.85
N ARG A 92 21.38 -4.24 -16.94
CA ARG A 92 21.23 -2.80 -17.26
C ARG A 92 20.23 -2.04 -16.36
N VAL A 93 19.28 -2.76 -15.76
CA VAL A 93 18.26 -2.21 -14.85
C VAL A 93 18.14 -3.09 -13.62
N HIS A 94 17.90 -4.39 -13.84
CA HIS A 94 17.71 -5.38 -12.79
C HIS A 94 18.96 -6.23 -12.60
N ASP A 95 19.18 -6.70 -11.37
CA ASP A 95 20.25 -7.66 -11.09
C ASP A 95 20.04 -8.96 -11.88
N ILE A 96 21.14 -9.53 -12.36
CA ILE A 96 21.09 -10.73 -13.21
C ILE A 96 20.61 -11.92 -12.38
N SER A 97 19.48 -12.48 -12.76
CA SER A 97 18.89 -13.70 -12.20
C SER A 97 18.86 -14.84 -13.23
N GLY A 98 18.66 -16.06 -12.74
CA GLY A 98 18.48 -17.25 -13.58
C GLY A 98 17.00 -17.67 -13.70
N PRO A 99 16.69 -18.71 -14.49
CA PRO A 99 15.31 -19.14 -14.77
C PRO A 99 14.55 -19.67 -13.54
N GLU A 100 15.28 -20.13 -12.51
CA GLU A 100 14.71 -20.61 -11.24
C GLU A 100 14.38 -19.47 -10.25
N GLY A 101 14.78 -18.25 -10.57
CA GLY A 101 14.57 -17.07 -9.73
C GLY A 101 13.33 -16.26 -10.10
N VAL A 102 13.26 -15.06 -9.52
CA VAL A 102 12.26 -14.03 -9.86
C VAL A 102 12.88 -13.09 -10.90
N SER A 103 12.12 -12.72 -11.93
CA SER A 103 12.59 -11.79 -12.96
C SER A 103 12.32 -10.34 -12.57
N GLY A 104 13.38 -9.56 -12.31
CA GLY A 104 13.27 -8.20 -11.80
C GLY A 104 12.46 -8.13 -10.50
N PHE A 105 11.41 -7.30 -10.47
CA PHE A 105 10.46 -7.28 -9.35
C PHE A 105 9.48 -8.46 -9.32
N GLY A 106 9.49 -9.31 -10.34
CA GLY A 106 8.70 -10.54 -10.39
C GLY A 106 7.28 -10.38 -10.91
N PHE A 107 6.90 -9.20 -11.37
CA PHE A 107 5.58 -8.95 -11.93
C PHE A 107 5.59 -7.85 -12.98
N GLU A 108 4.53 -7.80 -13.77
CA GLU A 108 4.15 -6.64 -14.58
C GLU A 108 2.76 -6.15 -14.17
N LEU A 109 2.50 -4.87 -14.38
CA LEU A 109 1.19 -4.27 -14.13
C LEU A 109 0.27 -4.51 -15.33
N THR A 110 -0.99 -4.79 -15.05
CA THR A 110 -2.08 -4.73 -16.03
C THR A 110 -3.18 -3.79 -15.57
N PHE A 111 -3.99 -3.29 -16.51
CA PHE A 111 -5.16 -2.48 -16.20
C PHE A 111 -6.26 -2.74 -17.21
N ARG A 112 -7.51 -2.83 -16.73
CA ARG A 112 -8.69 -3.00 -17.59
C ARG A 112 -9.59 -1.78 -17.43
N LEU A 113 -9.72 -1.00 -18.50
CA LEU A 113 -10.55 0.20 -18.54
C LEU A 113 -11.77 -0.05 -19.41
N ARG A 114 -12.97 0.13 -18.86
CA ARG A 114 -14.21 0.04 -19.63
C ARG A 114 -14.11 0.91 -20.90
N ARG A 115 -14.45 0.32 -22.04
CA ARG A 115 -14.42 1.02 -23.33
C ARG A 115 -15.75 1.74 -23.54
N GLU A 116 -15.67 3.02 -23.88
CA GLU A 116 -16.86 3.80 -24.23
C GLU A 116 -17.26 3.58 -25.70
N PRO A 117 -18.57 3.63 -26.03
CA PRO A 117 -19.05 3.34 -27.39
C PRO A 117 -18.41 4.21 -28.49
N GLU A 118 -18.06 5.45 -28.15
CA GLU A 118 -17.47 6.42 -29.07
C GLU A 118 -15.95 6.25 -29.25
N GLU A 119 -15.29 5.47 -28.40
CA GLU A 119 -13.84 5.30 -28.43
C GLU A 119 -13.40 4.34 -29.53
N THR A 120 -12.58 4.85 -30.45
CA THR A 120 -11.99 4.08 -31.55
C THR A 120 -10.56 3.61 -31.26
N ALA A 121 -9.90 4.20 -30.27
CA ALA A 121 -8.54 3.87 -29.82
C ALA A 121 -8.45 3.96 -28.29
N PRO A 122 -7.54 3.20 -27.64
CA PRO A 122 -7.38 3.25 -26.20
C PRO A 122 -6.84 4.62 -25.75
N PRO A 123 -7.41 5.24 -24.69
CA PRO A 123 -6.83 6.44 -24.11
C PRO A 123 -5.45 6.14 -23.50
N THR A 124 -4.55 7.12 -23.52
CA THR A 124 -3.15 6.93 -23.10
C THR A 124 -2.88 7.31 -21.65
N TRP A 125 -3.81 7.97 -20.95
CA TRP A 125 -3.63 8.38 -19.55
C TRP A 125 -3.28 7.22 -18.59
N PRO A 126 -3.74 5.96 -18.79
CA PRO A 126 -3.34 4.86 -17.90
C PRO A 126 -1.84 4.59 -17.95
N ALA A 127 -1.15 4.93 -19.04
CA ALA A 127 0.30 4.83 -19.12
C ALA A 127 0.98 5.70 -18.05
N THR A 128 0.47 6.92 -17.81
CA THR A 128 1.01 7.82 -16.77
C THR A 128 0.76 7.27 -15.36
N LEU A 129 -0.40 6.66 -15.12
CA LEU A 129 -0.72 5.98 -13.86
C LEU A 129 0.25 4.83 -13.60
N MET A 130 0.40 3.92 -14.57
CA MET A 130 1.28 2.75 -14.47
C MET A 130 2.74 3.15 -14.28
N GLN A 131 3.23 4.19 -14.99
CA GLN A 131 4.58 4.72 -14.78
C GLN A 131 4.77 5.26 -13.36
N SER A 132 3.75 5.89 -12.78
CA SER A 132 3.83 6.43 -11.43
C SER A 132 3.86 5.34 -10.37
N LEU A 133 3.11 4.25 -10.56
CA LEU A 133 3.20 3.05 -9.72
C LEU A 133 4.57 2.37 -9.86
N ALA A 134 5.08 2.23 -11.08
CA ALA A 134 6.41 1.67 -11.30
C ALA A 134 7.50 2.50 -10.61
N LYS A 135 7.43 3.84 -10.67
CA LYS A 135 8.35 4.71 -9.93
C LYS A 135 8.32 4.45 -8.43
N TYR A 136 7.13 4.25 -7.85
CA TYR A 136 7.00 3.89 -6.44
C TYR A 136 7.71 2.56 -6.12
N VAL A 137 7.51 1.53 -6.94
CA VAL A 137 8.15 0.21 -6.76
C VAL A 137 9.67 0.34 -6.84
N PHE A 138 10.19 1.04 -7.85
CA PHE A 138 11.64 1.25 -8.02
C PHE A 138 12.26 2.10 -6.89
N GLN A 139 11.53 3.07 -6.35
CA GLN A 139 12.04 3.96 -5.29
C GLN A 139 11.99 3.32 -3.90
N SER A 140 10.95 2.55 -3.61
CA SER A 140 10.73 1.95 -2.29
C SER A 140 11.28 0.54 -2.17
N GLY A 141 11.42 -0.19 -3.27
CA GLY A 141 11.68 -1.63 -3.29
C GLY A 141 10.46 -2.49 -2.93
N ASN A 142 9.31 -1.89 -2.62
CA ASN A 142 8.10 -2.63 -2.25
C ASN A 142 7.42 -3.18 -3.51
N THR A 143 7.19 -4.49 -3.52
CA THR A 143 6.41 -5.17 -4.56
C THR A 143 4.91 -4.99 -4.30
N LEU A 144 4.10 -5.11 -5.36
CA LEU A 144 2.65 -5.09 -5.27
C LEU A 144 2.11 -6.51 -5.45
N CYS A 145 1.22 -6.93 -4.56
CA CYS A 145 0.66 -8.27 -4.51
C CYS A 145 -0.88 -8.22 -4.60
N SER A 146 -1.51 -9.34 -4.96
CA SER A 146 -2.96 -9.46 -4.94
C SER A 146 -3.50 -9.21 -3.52
N GLY A 147 -4.51 -8.34 -3.41
CA GLY A 147 -5.08 -7.89 -2.14
C GLY A 147 -4.47 -6.60 -1.58
N ASP A 148 -3.35 -6.12 -2.14
CA ASP A 148 -2.78 -4.83 -1.75
C ASP A 148 -3.66 -3.67 -2.23
N HIS A 149 -3.53 -2.53 -1.55
CA HIS A 149 -4.22 -1.29 -1.89
C HIS A 149 -3.23 -0.15 -2.09
N VAL A 150 -3.57 0.79 -2.96
CA VAL A 150 -2.81 2.03 -3.16
C VAL A 150 -3.74 3.23 -2.98
N SER A 151 -3.46 4.01 -1.95
CA SER A 151 -4.13 5.26 -1.66
C SER A 151 -3.65 6.34 -2.64
N TRP A 152 -4.53 6.80 -3.54
CA TRP A 152 -4.15 7.73 -4.61
C TRP A 152 -4.71 9.15 -4.42
N HIS A 153 -5.91 9.30 -3.85
CA HIS A 153 -6.51 10.58 -3.42
C HIS A 153 -6.80 11.60 -4.53
N CYS A 154 -6.84 11.16 -5.79
CA CYS A 154 -7.35 11.93 -6.91
C CYS A 154 -7.94 10.98 -7.96
N ALA A 155 -8.77 11.47 -8.87
CA ALA A 155 -9.30 10.65 -9.95
C ALA A 155 -8.15 10.07 -10.78
N LEU A 156 -8.19 8.77 -11.08
CA LEU A 156 -7.07 8.08 -11.76
C LEU A 156 -6.75 8.67 -13.14
N ASP A 157 -7.76 9.23 -13.81
CA ASP A 157 -7.68 9.87 -15.12
C ASP A 157 -7.57 11.40 -15.07
N ASN A 158 -7.41 11.99 -13.88
CA ASN A 158 -7.47 13.42 -13.60
C ASN A 158 -8.81 14.10 -13.98
N SER A 159 -9.90 13.34 -14.05
CA SER A 159 -11.26 13.88 -14.16
C SER A 159 -11.87 14.19 -12.79
N GLU A 160 -13.20 14.36 -12.74
CA GLU A 160 -13.99 14.45 -11.51
C GLU A 160 -14.57 13.09 -11.09
N SER A 161 -13.97 11.98 -11.54
CA SER A 161 -14.42 10.64 -11.19
C SER A 161 -14.35 10.37 -9.68
N ARG A 162 -15.30 9.55 -9.18
CA ARG A 162 -15.29 9.02 -7.82
C ARG A 162 -14.24 7.91 -7.63
N ILE A 163 -13.69 7.37 -8.73
CA ILE A 163 -12.65 6.35 -8.72
C ILE A 163 -11.30 7.01 -8.45
N GLN A 164 -10.85 6.94 -7.20
CA GLN A 164 -9.74 7.74 -6.68
C GLN A 164 -8.64 6.92 -5.99
N HIS A 165 -8.77 5.59 -5.98
CA HIS A 165 -7.86 4.67 -5.30
C HIS A 165 -7.75 3.38 -6.12
N MET A 166 -6.85 2.48 -5.71
CA MET A 166 -6.61 1.23 -6.41
C MET A 166 -6.54 0.05 -5.45
N LEU A 167 -7.09 -1.09 -5.88
CA LEU A 167 -6.76 -2.42 -5.38
C LEU A 167 -5.92 -3.16 -6.43
N MET A 168 -5.10 -4.08 -5.95
CA MET A 168 -4.27 -4.95 -6.76
C MET A 168 -4.87 -6.36 -6.75
N THR A 169 -4.99 -6.99 -7.92
CA THR A 169 -5.44 -8.38 -8.03
C THR A 169 -4.62 -9.12 -9.08
N THR A 170 -4.76 -10.44 -9.17
CA THR A 170 -4.12 -11.22 -10.23
C THR A 170 -4.90 -11.05 -11.54
N ASP A 171 -4.19 -10.81 -12.65
CA ASP A 171 -4.84 -10.75 -13.95
C ASP A 171 -5.51 -12.09 -14.30
N VAL A 172 -6.81 -12.04 -14.60
CA VAL A 172 -7.62 -13.25 -14.84
C VAL A 172 -7.31 -13.97 -16.15
N GLN A 173 -6.64 -13.31 -17.10
CA GLN A 173 -6.30 -13.91 -18.41
C GLN A 173 -4.80 -14.23 -18.53
N LEU A 174 -3.94 -13.45 -17.90
CA LEU A 174 -2.49 -13.63 -17.95
C LEU A 174 -1.99 -14.44 -16.75
N ALA A 175 -1.66 -15.70 -17.02
CA ALA A 175 -0.98 -16.55 -16.04
C ALA A 175 0.50 -16.16 -15.87
N THR A 176 1.12 -16.61 -14.77
CA THR A 176 2.55 -16.49 -14.51
C THR A 176 3.39 -16.93 -15.71
N ALA A 177 4.30 -16.06 -16.15
CA ALA A 177 5.24 -16.34 -17.20
C ALA A 177 6.54 -16.93 -16.63
N HIS A 178 7.10 -17.93 -17.32
CA HIS A 178 8.44 -18.42 -17.06
C HIS A 178 9.39 -17.89 -18.13
N THR A 179 10.16 -16.86 -17.79
CA THR A 179 11.13 -16.24 -18.69
C THR A 179 12.52 -16.86 -18.46
N PRO A 180 13.49 -16.67 -19.37
CA PRO A 180 14.88 -17.06 -19.14
C PRO A 180 15.51 -16.43 -17.89
N PHE A 181 14.92 -15.34 -17.38
CA PHE A 181 15.42 -14.54 -16.25
C PHE A 181 14.56 -14.73 -14.99
N GLY A 182 13.67 -15.73 -14.97
CA GLY A 182 12.82 -16.03 -13.82
C GLY A 182 11.33 -15.84 -14.08
N THR A 183 10.54 -15.97 -13.01
CA THR A 183 9.08 -15.88 -13.05
C THR A 183 8.57 -14.44 -13.09
N VAL A 184 7.47 -14.22 -13.81
CA VAL A 184 6.76 -12.93 -13.89
C VAL A 184 5.26 -13.16 -13.72
N ASP A 185 4.69 -12.62 -12.66
CA ASP A 185 3.24 -12.54 -12.45
C ASP A 185 2.63 -11.30 -13.11
N PHE A 186 1.29 -11.27 -13.22
CA PHE A 186 0.58 -10.10 -13.75
C PHE A 186 -0.38 -9.57 -12.70
N VAL A 187 -0.13 -8.34 -12.25
CA VAL A 187 -0.89 -7.67 -11.20
C VAL A 187 -1.78 -6.62 -11.83
N GLN A 188 -3.08 -6.90 -11.84
CA GLN A 188 -4.11 -6.02 -12.35
C GLN A 188 -4.45 -4.93 -11.35
N ILE A 189 -4.40 -3.69 -11.82
CA ILE A 189 -4.90 -2.51 -11.12
C ILE A 189 -6.43 -2.47 -11.25
N VAL A 190 -7.13 -2.25 -10.14
CA VAL A 190 -8.59 -2.12 -10.06
C VAL A 190 -8.93 -0.79 -9.41
N GLY A 191 -9.56 0.12 -10.16
CA GLY A 191 -9.97 1.42 -9.64
C GLY A 191 -11.16 1.32 -8.69
N ILE A 192 -11.01 1.90 -7.50
CA ILE A 192 -12.01 1.86 -6.42
C ILE A 192 -12.32 3.25 -5.84
N CYS A 193 -13.49 3.36 -5.21
CA CYS A 193 -13.95 4.54 -4.48
C CYS A 193 -13.24 4.66 -3.11
N ALA A 194 -13.34 5.83 -2.47
CA ALA A 194 -12.75 6.08 -1.16
C ALA A 194 -13.35 5.19 -0.05
N GLU A 195 -14.63 4.88 -0.13
CA GLU A 195 -15.35 4.01 0.80
C GLU A 195 -14.85 2.56 0.70
N GLU A 196 -14.59 2.09 -0.52
CA GLU A 196 -14.05 0.76 -0.81
C GLU A 196 -12.61 0.62 -0.31
N LEU A 197 -11.80 1.68 -0.44
CA LEU A 197 -10.45 1.72 0.15
C LEU A 197 -10.52 1.57 1.66
N LYS A 198 -11.40 2.33 2.33
CA LYS A 198 -11.58 2.25 3.79
C LYS A 198 -11.96 0.84 4.23
N ALA A 199 -12.86 0.19 3.49
CA ALA A 199 -13.25 -1.18 3.77
C ALA A 199 -12.09 -2.18 3.58
N ALA A 200 -11.27 -2.01 2.54
CA ALA A 200 -10.09 -2.84 2.32
C ALA A 200 -9.03 -2.66 3.41
N GLN A 201 -8.88 -1.44 3.93
CA GLN A 201 -7.99 -1.11 5.06
C GLN A 201 -8.54 -1.64 6.39
N GLN A 202 -9.86 -1.62 6.58
CA GLN A 202 -10.50 -2.12 7.78
C GLN A 202 -10.45 -3.66 7.84
N TRP A 203 -10.91 -4.33 6.78
CA TRP A 203 -10.96 -5.78 6.66
C TRP A 203 -9.75 -6.29 5.88
N ASN A 204 -9.91 -6.56 4.58
CA ASN A 204 -8.81 -6.88 3.69
C ASN A 204 -9.19 -6.64 2.22
N GLY A 205 -8.19 -6.46 1.35
CA GLY A 205 -8.43 -6.21 -0.07
C GLY A 205 -9.04 -7.40 -0.82
N ALA A 206 -8.72 -8.63 -0.42
CA ALA A 206 -9.25 -9.84 -1.08
C ALA A 206 -10.78 -9.96 -0.93
N GLY A 207 -11.31 -9.69 0.27
CA GLY A 207 -12.74 -9.66 0.54
C GLY A 207 -13.46 -8.57 -0.24
N VAL A 208 -12.90 -7.36 -0.31
CA VAL A 208 -13.46 -6.28 -1.13
C VAL A 208 -13.42 -6.61 -2.62
N LEU A 209 -12.36 -7.26 -3.11
CA LEU A 209 -12.28 -7.74 -4.50
C LEU A 209 -13.34 -8.80 -4.80
N ASP A 210 -13.62 -9.71 -3.87
CA ASP A 210 -14.69 -10.71 -4.00
C ASP A 210 -16.08 -10.05 -4.09
N MET A 211 -16.32 -9.00 -3.28
CA MET A 211 -17.54 -8.19 -3.41
C MET A 211 -17.64 -7.50 -4.78
N ILE A 212 -16.56 -6.88 -5.26
CA ILE A 212 -16.51 -6.23 -6.60
C ILE A 212 -16.77 -7.26 -7.71
N THR A 213 -16.25 -8.49 -7.56
CA THR A 213 -16.42 -9.59 -8.53
C THR A 213 -17.89 -9.89 -8.80
N ARG A 214 -18.73 -9.82 -7.75
CA ARG A 214 -20.17 -10.13 -7.82
C ARG A 214 -21.02 -8.98 -8.39
N ILE A 215 -20.47 -7.78 -8.51
CA ILE A 215 -21.21 -6.58 -8.92
C ILE A 215 -20.71 -6.13 -10.32
N PRO A 216 -21.44 -6.43 -11.41
CA PRO A 216 -20.98 -6.14 -12.78
C PRO A 216 -20.67 -4.65 -13.03
N SER A 217 -21.41 -3.74 -12.39
CA SER A 217 -21.17 -2.29 -12.53
C SER A 217 -19.96 -1.79 -11.74
N ALA A 218 -19.48 -2.53 -10.73
CA ALA A 218 -18.30 -2.17 -9.94
C ALA A 218 -16.99 -2.71 -10.53
N GLY A 219 -17.07 -3.83 -11.24
CA GLY A 219 -15.94 -4.41 -11.97
C GLY A 219 -16.24 -5.79 -12.56
N GLY A 220 -17.11 -6.55 -11.90
CA GLY A 220 -17.49 -7.89 -12.34
C GLY A 220 -16.33 -8.88 -12.30
N GLN A 221 -16.51 -10.03 -12.97
CA GLN A 221 -15.58 -11.16 -12.92
C GLN A 221 -14.14 -10.83 -13.35
N TRP A 222 -13.95 -9.79 -14.16
CA TRP A 222 -12.65 -9.38 -14.68
C TRP A 222 -12.15 -8.06 -14.06
N HIS A 223 -12.81 -7.55 -13.02
CA HIS A 223 -12.47 -6.32 -12.31
C HIS A 223 -12.19 -5.13 -13.24
N ILE A 224 -13.05 -4.94 -14.24
CA ILE A 224 -12.92 -3.88 -15.23
C ILE A 224 -13.27 -2.55 -14.56
N THR A 225 -12.32 -1.61 -14.58
CA THR A 225 -12.50 -0.29 -14.00
C THR A 225 -13.36 0.58 -14.92
N ASP A 226 -14.46 1.10 -14.39
CA ASP A 226 -15.31 2.10 -15.04
C ASP A 226 -15.12 3.45 -14.35
N MET A 227 -14.44 4.38 -15.02
CA MET A 227 -14.21 5.73 -14.49
C MET A 227 -15.49 6.56 -14.39
N ARG A 228 -16.60 6.15 -15.02
CA ARG A 228 -17.91 6.82 -14.93
C ARG A 228 -18.78 6.28 -13.80
N ARG A 229 -18.32 5.26 -13.07
CA ARG A 229 -19.05 4.70 -11.93
C ARG A 229 -19.27 5.78 -10.86
N GLY A 230 -20.54 6.11 -10.62
CA GLY A 230 -20.95 7.10 -9.61
C GLY A 230 -21.22 6.51 -8.24
N GLU A 231 -21.37 5.18 -8.14
CA GLU A 231 -21.80 4.47 -6.93
C GLU A 231 -20.72 3.49 -6.45
N SER A 232 -20.48 3.46 -5.15
CA SER A 232 -19.62 2.48 -4.47
C SER A 232 -20.35 1.14 -4.29
N ILE A 233 -19.62 0.06 -3.99
CA ILE A 233 -20.23 -1.25 -3.65
C ILE A 233 -21.24 -1.16 -2.50
N PHE A 234 -21.11 -0.18 -1.61
CA PHE A 234 -22.02 0.02 -0.47
C PHE A 234 -23.36 0.64 -0.84
N GLU A 235 -23.41 1.35 -1.96
CA GLU A 235 -24.67 1.88 -2.52
C GLU A 235 -25.30 0.86 -3.47
N LEU A 236 -24.47 0.03 -4.12
CA LEU A 236 -24.89 -1.00 -5.07
C LEU A 236 -25.41 -2.28 -4.37
N ASP A 237 -24.88 -2.62 -3.19
CA ASP A 237 -25.32 -3.77 -2.39
C ASP A 237 -25.61 -3.34 -0.94
N LEU A 238 -26.87 -3.46 -0.53
CA LEU A 238 -27.34 -3.11 0.80
C LEU A 238 -26.71 -3.96 1.91
N ASN A 239 -26.23 -5.18 1.59
CA ASN A 239 -25.60 -6.07 2.55
C ASN A 239 -24.09 -5.84 2.69
N ALA A 240 -23.50 -4.93 1.89
CA ALA A 240 -22.06 -4.74 1.83
C ALA A 240 -21.44 -4.39 3.19
N HIS A 241 -22.10 -3.53 3.99
CA HIS A 241 -21.62 -3.18 5.32
C HIS A 241 -21.62 -4.39 6.27
N GLU A 242 -22.69 -5.17 6.27
CA GLU A 242 -22.79 -6.37 7.12
C GLU A 242 -21.77 -7.44 6.71
N GLU A 243 -21.48 -7.55 5.42
CA GLU A 243 -20.46 -8.46 4.92
C GLU A 243 -19.05 -8.04 5.35
N VAL A 244 -18.69 -6.76 5.22
CA VAL A 244 -17.40 -6.24 5.67
C VAL A 244 -17.23 -6.43 7.18
N GLU A 245 -18.24 -6.11 7.99
CA GLU A 245 -18.19 -6.31 9.45
C GLU A 245 -18.07 -7.78 9.83
N ARG A 246 -18.82 -8.67 9.17
CA ARG A 246 -18.73 -10.12 9.39
C ARG A 246 -17.37 -10.68 8.98
N GLY A 247 -16.84 -10.24 7.83
CA GLY A 247 -15.51 -10.60 7.37
C GLY A 247 -14.43 -10.15 8.34
N PHE A 248 -14.53 -8.90 8.81
CA PHE A 248 -13.65 -8.33 9.84
C PHE A 248 -13.68 -9.15 11.14
N GLU A 249 -14.86 -9.54 11.64
CA GLU A 249 -14.96 -10.34 12.87
C GLU A 249 -14.42 -11.76 12.72
N LEU A 250 -14.52 -12.36 11.54
CA LEU A 250 -14.06 -13.74 11.29
C LEU A 250 -12.57 -13.81 10.95
N GLU A 251 -12.07 -12.88 10.12
CA GLU A 251 -10.75 -12.94 9.51
C GLU A 251 -9.77 -11.90 10.06
N GLY A 252 -10.28 -10.88 10.75
CA GLY A 252 -9.52 -9.75 11.24
C GLY A 252 -9.15 -8.76 10.14
N SER A 253 -8.14 -7.94 10.44
CA SER A 253 -7.62 -6.90 9.54
C SER A 253 -6.24 -7.25 8.98
N ASN A 254 -5.99 -6.86 7.74
CA ASN A 254 -4.65 -6.89 7.14
C ASN A 254 -3.81 -5.65 7.45
N LEU A 255 -4.40 -4.57 7.98
CA LEU A 255 -3.65 -3.38 8.35
C LEU A 255 -2.71 -3.69 9.53
N SER A 256 -1.40 -3.73 9.26
CA SER A 256 -0.37 -4.11 10.23
C SER A 256 0.13 -2.95 11.09
N GLY A 257 -0.14 -1.71 10.67
CA GLY A 257 0.24 -0.52 11.40
C GLY A 257 -0.07 0.76 10.65
N VAL A 258 0.16 1.89 11.31
CA VAL A 258 -0.06 3.24 10.78
C VAL A 258 1.02 4.20 11.25
N SER A 259 1.29 5.22 10.44
CA SER A 259 1.95 6.43 10.91
C SER A 259 0.93 7.32 11.63
N ALA A 260 1.24 7.73 12.85
CA ALA A 260 0.31 8.34 13.79
C ALA A 260 1.01 9.34 14.71
N ARG A 261 0.25 10.17 15.43
CA ARG A 261 0.80 10.92 16.58
C ARG A 261 0.62 10.09 17.84
N CYS A 262 1.71 9.47 18.28
CA CYS A 262 1.74 8.65 19.48
C CYS A 262 3.04 8.80 20.26
N SER A 263 2.97 8.59 21.57
CA SER A 263 4.13 8.52 22.46
C SER A 263 3.85 7.56 23.62
N TRP A 264 4.89 7.22 24.37
CA TRP A 264 4.77 6.38 25.57
C TRP A 264 5.70 6.88 26.67
N ALA A 265 5.34 6.59 27.92
CA ALA A 265 6.14 6.88 29.10
C ALA A 265 6.11 5.69 30.07
N GLU A 266 7.18 5.51 30.85
CA GLU A 266 7.20 4.55 31.95
C GLU A 266 6.30 5.04 33.09
N GLN A 267 5.40 4.19 33.58
CA GLN A 267 4.60 4.51 34.76
C GLN A 267 5.45 4.36 36.01
N ASP A 268 5.55 5.44 36.79
CA ASP A 268 6.16 5.42 38.11
C ASP A 268 5.18 4.79 39.13
N PRO A 269 5.53 3.66 39.79
CA PRO A 269 4.69 3.02 40.79
C PRO A 269 4.32 3.93 41.98
N SER A 270 5.07 5.02 42.19
CA SER A 270 4.90 5.93 43.32
C SER A 270 3.93 7.10 43.08
N ARG A 271 3.43 7.30 41.85
CA ARG A 271 2.46 8.34 41.52
C ARG A 271 1.03 7.79 41.48
N HIS A 272 0.44 7.55 42.64
CA HIS A 272 -1.01 7.41 42.76
C HIS A 272 -1.62 8.82 42.89
N ASP A 273 -2.55 9.15 41.98
CA ASP A 273 -3.38 10.35 41.93
C ASP A 273 -2.70 11.71 42.04
N ILE A 274 -2.70 12.51 40.96
CA ILE A 274 -2.99 13.95 41.10
C ILE A 274 -3.77 14.48 39.89
N ALA A 275 -5.06 14.69 40.11
CA ALA A 275 -5.82 15.76 39.47
C ALA A 275 -5.20 17.12 39.88
N HIS A 276 -4.22 17.65 39.13
CA HIS A 276 -3.77 19.06 39.19
C HIS A 276 -2.84 19.35 38.00
N LEU A 277 -3.42 19.61 36.84
CA LEU A 277 -2.86 20.58 35.89
C LEU A 277 -3.66 21.88 36.07
N LYS A 278 -3.37 22.59 37.16
CA LYS A 278 -3.73 24.00 37.31
C LYS A 278 -2.50 24.75 37.82
N ASP A 279 -2.16 25.78 37.05
CA ASP A 279 -1.27 26.91 37.36
C ASP A 279 0.11 26.61 37.94
N LYS A 280 1.12 26.65 37.05
CA LYS A 280 2.30 27.49 37.27
C LYS A 280 2.74 28.13 35.95
N THR A 281 2.15 29.28 35.66
CA THR A 281 2.77 30.35 34.90
C THR A 281 3.97 30.92 35.66
N ASP A 282 4.96 31.36 34.87
CA ASP A 282 5.95 32.40 35.12
C ASP A 282 6.97 32.22 36.25
N GLU A 283 8.23 31.99 35.86
CA GLU A 283 9.36 32.94 36.07
C GLU A 283 10.69 32.25 35.70
N ASN A 284 11.24 32.59 34.52
CA ASN A 284 12.65 32.97 34.30
C ASN A 284 12.99 33.01 32.80
N ASN A 285 12.74 34.19 32.22
CA ASN A 285 13.53 34.83 31.16
C ASN A 285 14.97 35.03 31.73
N GLU A 286 16.11 35.02 31.04
CA GLU A 286 16.57 35.37 29.69
C GLU A 286 17.80 34.46 29.41
N ASP A 287 18.33 34.23 28.20
CA ASP A 287 18.70 35.22 27.19
C ASP A 287 19.24 34.44 25.97
N LEU A 288 18.86 34.85 24.75
CA LEU A 288 19.69 34.93 23.53
C LEU A 288 18.79 35.07 22.29
N ARG A 289 18.55 36.34 21.96
CA ARG A 289 18.05 36.82 20.67
C ARG A 289 18.98 36.38 19.52
N LEU A 290 18.44 36.09 18.33
CA LEU A 290 18.52 36.97 17.14
C LEU A 290 18.13 36.25 15.83
N LYS A 291 17.19 36.91 15.13
CA LYS A 291 17.04 37.08 13.66
C LYS A 291 16.41 35.98 12.82
N SER A 292 15.13 36.18 12.53
CA SER A 292 14.56 35.98 11.20
C SER A 292 15.18 36.94 10.16
N PRO A 293 15.24 36.52 8.89
CA PRO A 293 14.65 37.33 7.84
C PRO A 293 13.75 36.52 6.91
N LEU A 294 12.50 36.97 6.77
CA LEU A 294 11.67 36.72 5.60
C LEU A 294 12.17 37.61 4.45
N GLN A 295 12.48 37.02 3.29
CA GLN A 295 11.91 37.43 1.99
C GLN A 295 12.47 36.61 0.81
N GLY A 296 11.54 36.02 0.07
CA GLY A 296 11.63 35.89 -1.39
C GLY A 296 12.20 34.59 -1.94
N LEU A 297 11.33 33.63 -2.28
CA LEU A 297 11.33 32.95 -3.58
C LEU A 297 10.00 32.20 -3.73
N GLN A 298 9.22 32.65 -4.72
CA GLN A 298 8.06 31.95 -5.26
C GLN A 298 8.53 30.66 -5.92
N GLY A 299 7.81 29.55 -5.68
CA GLY A 299 7.94 28.34 -6.51
C GLY A 299 7.81 27.03 -5.74
N THR A 300 6.75 26.30 -6.06
CA THR A 300 6.65 24.83 -6.12
C THR A 300 6.48 24.00 -4.84
N ASN A 301 5.49 23.09 -4.95
CA ASN A 301 5.38 21.76 -4.34
C ASN A 301 5.12 21.66 -2.82
N LEU A 302 3.84 21.69 -2.47
CA LEU A 302 3.33 21.05 -1.26
C LEU A 302 3.33 19.52 -1.47
N GLN A 303 4.40 18.89 -1.00
CA GLN A 303 4.52 17.44 -0.89
C GLN A 303 3.80 17.05 0.41
N GLN A 304 2.54 16.63 0.31
CA GLN A 304 1.87 15.90 1.39
C GLN A 304 2.39 14.46 1.35
N ASP A 305 2.88 13.98 2.49
CA ASP A 305 3.42 12.65 2.69
C ASP A 305 2.45 11.58 2.18
N ARG A 306 2.91 10.85 1.17
CA ARG A 306 2.22 9.70 0.59
C ARG A 306 2.41 8.51 1.52
N THR A 307 1.45 8.27 2.41
CA THR A 307 1.39 7.03 3.21
C THR A 307 0.81 5.91 2.36
N SER A 308 1.66 5.30 1.53
CA SER A 308 1.40 3.95 1.03
C SER A 308 1.38 3.02 2.24
N GLY A 309 0.33 2.20 2.39
CA GLY A 309 0.23 1.19 3.44
C GLY A 309 1.28 0.09 3.23
N SER A 310 2.52 0.35 3.65
CA SER A 310 3.57 -0.67 3.73
C SER A 310 3.21 -1.65 4.84
N ASN A 311 3.29 -2.95 4.56
CA ASN A 311 3.19 -3.98 5.58
C ASN A 311 4.36 -3.82 6.56
N PHE A 312 4.11 -3.31 7.77
CA PHE A 312 5.12 -3.16 8.82
C PHE A 312 5.53 -4.55 9.33
N GLN A 313 6.59 -5.11 8.75
CA GLN A 313 7.19 -6.34 9.23
C GLN A 313 8.04 -6.03 10.47
N LEU A 314 7.92 -6.85 11.52
CA LEU A 314 8.75 -6.73 12.74
C LEU A 314 10.26 -6.75 12.43
N THR A 315 10.64 -7.38 11.32
CA THR A 315 12.02 -7.52 10.85
C THR A 315 12.60 -6.25 10.22
N GLU A 316 11.79 -5.32 9.72
CA GLU A 316 12.28 -4.06 9.12
C GLU A 316 13.01 -3.19 10.16
N PHE A 317 12.54 -3.20 11.41
CA PHE A 317 13.21 -2.52 12.53
C PHE A 317 14.49 -3.22 13.01
N LEU A 318 14.71 -4.49 12.61
CA LEU A 318 15.91 -5.26 12.95
C LEU A 318 16.94 -5.28 11.81
N GLY A 319 16.51 -5.03 10.56
CA GLY A 319 17.23 -5.36 9.33
C GLY A 319 17.97 -4.22 8.61
N SER A 320 17.67 -2.95 8.89
CA SER A 320 18.37 -1.82 8.25
C SER A 320 19.74 -1.53 8.89
N ARG A 321 20.68 -2.49 8.80
CA ARG A 321 22.01 -2.39 9.40
C ARG A 321 23.02 -1.76 8.43
N GLY A 322 22.97 -0.44 8.32
CA GLY A 322 24.04 0.38 7.72
C GLY A 322 25.13 0.68 8.75
N VAL A 323 26.39 0.65 8.30
CA VAL A 323 27.60 0.86 9.13
C VAL A 323 27.73 2.31 9.59
N LEU A 324 26.94 2.73 10.58
CA LEU A 324 27.17 3.82 11.55
C LEU A 324 25.89 4.02 12.38
N GLU A 325 25.74 3.37 13.55
CA GLU A 325 24.60 3.66 14.44
C GLU A 325 25.02 3.84 15.90
N SER A 326 24.41 4.86 16.51
CA SER A 326 24.58 5.29 17.89
C SER A 326 24.29 4.17 18.89
N THR A 327 25.12 4.03 19.91
CA THR A 327 25.07 2.99 20.97
C THR A 327 23.76 2.91 21.77
N GLU A 328 22.83 3.85 21.60
CA GLU A 328 21.53 3.88 22.30
C GLU A 328 20.47 2.94 21.69
N LEU A 329 20.56 2.61 20.40
CA LEU A 329 19.59 1.73 19.69
C LEU A 329 19.70 0.23 20.08
N LEU A 330 20.73 -0.12 20.86
CA LEU A 330 21.00 -1.49 21.32
C LEU A 330 20.50 -1.77 22.74
N HIS A 331 20.00 -0.76 23.46
CA HIS A 331 19.60 -0.93 24.85
C HIS A 331 18.17 -1.47 24.95
N ILE A 332 18.06 -2.73 25.37
CA ILE A 332 16.79 -3.37 25.72
C ILE A 332 16.46 -3.02 27.18
N LYS A 333 15.31 -2.39 27.40
CA LYS A 333 14.78 -2.02 28.71
C LYS A 333 13.46 -2.73 28.96
N LYS A 334 13.41 -3.54 30.02
CA LYS A 334 12.18 -4.15 30.54
C LYS A 334 11.50 -3.13 31.46
N LEU A 335 10.21 -2.88 31.24
CA LEU A 335 9.44 -1.86 31.96
C LEU A 335 8.44 -2.55 32.89
N GLU A 336 8.23 -2.01 34.08
CA GLU A 336 7.20 -2.52 34.99
C GLU A 336 5.80 -2.05 34.60
N GLY A 337 5.67 -0.84 34.06
CA GLY A 337 4.39 -0.24 33.70
C GLY A 337 4.55 0.83 32.64
N VAL A 338 3.49 1.03 31.86
CA VAL A 338 3.53 1.92 30.69
C VAL A 338 2.27 2.77 30.58
N HIS A 339 2.46 4.02 30.18
CA HIS A 339 1.41 4.94 29.77
C HIS A 339 1.55 5.24 28.29
N LEU A 340 0.59 4.77 27.48
CA LEU A 340 0.50 5.04 26.06
C LEU A 340 -0.35 6.29 25.82
N ILE A 341 0.10 7.15 24.91
CA ILE A 341 -0.58 8.41 24.58
C ILE A 341 -0.78 8.47 23.08
N PHE A 342 -2.03 8.69 22.66
CA PHE A 342 -2.42 8.79 21.26
C PHE A 342 -3.21 10.06 21.04
N ASN A 343 -3.07 10.69 19.88
CA ASN A 343 -4.04 11.69 19.44
C ASN A 343 -5.38 11.03 19.08
N LEU A 344 -6.39 11.85 18.75
CA LEU A 344 -7.74 11.34 18.49
C LEU A 344 -7.78 10.41 17.27
N GLU A 345 -7.08 10.80 16.20
CA GLU A 345 -6.97 10.01 14.97
C GLU A 345 -6.38 8.63 15.23
N ALA A 346 -5.20 8.55 15.88
CA ALA A 346 -4.57 7.27 16.21
C ALA A 346 -5.39 6.46 17.22
N GLY A 347 -5.99 7.14 18.21
CA GLY A 347 -6.87 6.54 19.20
C GLY A 347 -8.09 5.84 18.59
N SER A 348 -8.65 6.42 17.52
CA SER A 348 -9.80 5.85 16.80
C SER A 348 -9.49 4.50 16.13
N LEU A 349 -8.20 4.16 15.94
CA LEU A 349 -7.75 2.90 15.37
C LEU A 349 -7.48 1.81 16.42
N LEU A 350 -7.49 2.13 17.72
CA LEU A 350 -7.33 1.13 18.78
C LEU A 350 -8.37 0.00 18.73
N PRO A 351 -9.67 0.25 18.43
CA PRO A 351 -10.63 -0.83 18.21
C PRO A 351 -10.20 -1.80 17.12
N LEU A 352 -9.68 -1.30 16.00
CA LEU A 352 -9.17 -2.13 14.89
C LEU A 352 -7.92 -2.90 15.32
N ALA A 353 -6.97 -2.23 15.96
CA ALA A 353 -5.73 -2.84 16.44
C ALA A 353 -6.01 -3.99 17.44
N ILE A 354 -7.01 -3.84 18.31
CA ILE A 354 -7.37 -4.89 19.26
C ILE A 354 -8.26 -5.96 18.61
N ARG A 355 -9.43 -5.58 18.08
CA ARG A 355 -10.40 -6.54 17.54
C ARG A 355 -9.92 -7.23 16.28
N GLY A 356 -9.37 -6.49 15.34
CA GLY A 356 -8.98 -7.02 14.02
C GLY A 356 -7.57 -7.63 13.97
N ARG A 357 -6.71 -7.34 14.94
CA ARG A 357 -5.30 -7.78 14.89
C ARG A 357 -4.91 -8.61 16.10
N VAL A 358 -4.88 -8.00 17.29
CA VAL A 358 -4.41 -8.68 18.51
C VAL A 358 -5.28 -9.92 18.79
N LYS A 359 -6.62 -9.79 18.75
CA LYS A 359 -7.52 -10.93 18.95
C LYS A 359 -7.40 -12.03 17.88
N HIS A 360 -6.84 -11.74 16.71
CA HIS A 360 -6.55 -12.71 15.65
C HIS A 360 -5.10 -13.23 15.71
N GLY A 361 -4.40 -13.02 16.83
CA GLY A 361 -3.05 -13.53 17.02
C GLY A 361 -1.97 -12.76 16.25
N ARG A 362 -2.23 -11.50 15.90
CA ARG A 362 -1.35 -10.65 15.07
C ARG A 362 -0.87 -9.43 15.86
N HIS A 363 0.13 -8.71 15.33
CA HIS A 363 0.59 -7.44 15.89
C HIS A 363 -0.06 -6.23 15.20
N PHE A 364 0.01 -5.07 15.86
CA PHE A 364 -0.30 -3.78 15.24
C PHE A 364 0.69 -2.69 15.70
N THR A 365 1.26 -1.93 14.77
CA THR A 365 2.27 -0.92 15.06
C THR A 365 1.77 0.50 14.80
N PHE A 366 1.93 1.39 15.79
CA PHE A 366 1.82 2.83 15.60
C PHE A 366 3.23 3.42 15.52
N LYS A 367 3.59 4.03 14.38
CA LYS A 367 4.86 4.74 14.19
C LYS A 367 4.62 6.23 14.31
N SER A 368 5.38 6.90 15.17
CA SER A 368 5.23 8.34 15.37
C SER A 368 5.62 9.13 14.12
N VAL A 369 4.81 10.12 13.74
CA VAL A 369 5.17 11.10 12.71
C VAL A 369 6.08 12.22 13.24
N LEU A 370 6.24 12.32 14.56
CA LEU A 370 7.02 13.39 15.21
C LEU A 370 8.45 12.97 15.57
N GLY A 371 8.80 11.70 15.36
CA GLY A 371 10.13 11.18 15.66
C GLY A 371 10.20 9.66 15.54
N GLU A 372 11.27 9.06 16.06
CA GLU A 372 11.58 7.63 15.91
C GLU A 372 10.75 6.70 16.83
N THR A 373 9.77 7.23 17.57
CA THR A 373 8.96 6.42 18.48
C THR A 373 8.07 5.45 17.72
N ALA A 374 8.08 4.18 18.13
CA ALA A 374 7.14 3.17 17.65
C ALA A 374 6.53 2.41 18.82
N ILE A 375 5.23 2.10 18.74
CA ILE A 375 4.50 1.30 19.73
C ILE A 375 3.88 0.12 18.98
N THR A 376 4.33 -1.10 19.30
CA THR A 376 3.78 -2.33 18.73
C THR A 376 2.97 -3.07 19.79
N LEU A 377 1.67 -3.21 19.55
CA LEU A 377 0.79 -4.08 20.31
C LEU A 377 0.93 -5.51 19.78
N VAL A 378 1.13 -6.47 20.67
CA VAL A 378 1.53 -7.83 20.31
C VAL A 378 0.57 -8.83 20.95
N ALA A 379 0.01 -9.74 20.16
CA ALA A 379 -0.75 -10.88 20.68
C ALA A 379 0.18 -11.98 21.20
N HIS A 380 -0.32 -12.82 22.11
CA HIS A 380 0.47 -13.89 22.73
C HIS A 380 1.06 -14.91 21.72
N SER A 381 0.39 -15.13 20.59
CA SER A 381 0.84 -16.07 19.55
C SER A 381 1.93 -15.52 18.62
N VAL A 382 2.27 -14.24 18.71
CA VAL A 382 3.28 -13.64 17.83
C VAL A 382 4.68 -14.06 18.29
N THR A 383 5.46 -14.67 17.41
CA THR A 383 6.82 -15.15 17.70
C THR A 383 7.89 -14.11 17.34
N GLY A 384 9.08 -14.23 17.93
CA GLY A 384 10.21 -13.34 17.63
C GLY A 384 10.12 -11.96 18.29
N THR A 385 9.28 -11.85 19.32
CA THR A 385 9.04 -10.63 20.09
C THR A 385 10.06 -10.50 21.22
N LEU A 386 10.19 -9.29 21.76
CA LEU A 386 11.00 -9.01 22.94
C LEU A 386 10.20 -9.17 24.25
N VAL A 387 8.88 -9.26 24.14
CA VAL A 387 7.93 -9.36 25.25
C VAL A 387 7.49 -10.79 25.48
N ASP A 388 7.27 -11.12 26.75
CA ASP A 388 6.72 -12.40 27.22
C ASP A 388 5.78 -12.15 28.41
N LEU A 389 5.20 -13.21 28.99
CA LEU A 389 4.26 -13.09 30.10
C LEU A 389 4.89 -12.55 31.40
N GLU A 390 6.20 -12.70 31.58
CA GLU A 390 6.93 -12.16 32.74
C GLU A 390 7.33 -10.69 32.51
N HIS A 391 7.58 -10.32 31.26
CA HIS A 391 8.02 -9.00 30.81
C HIS A 391 7.11 -8.49 29.68
N PRO A 392 5.87 -8.08 30.00
CA PRO A 392 4.89 -7.70 28.99
C PRO A 392 5.22 -6.38 28.29
N PHE A 393 6.14 -5.58 28.84
CA PHE A 393 6.53 -4.28 28.31
C PHE A 393 8.05 -4.22 28.12
N VAL A 394 8.50 -4.15 26.87
CA VAL A 394 9.93 -4.09 26.56
C VAL A 394 10.16 -3.03 25.49
N ALA A 395 11.09 -2.11 25.78
CA ALA A 395 11.53 -1.08 24.85
C ALA A 395 12.95 -1.39 24.36
N GLN A 396 13.19 -1.25 23.06
CA GLN A 396 14.51 -1.22 22.45
C GLN A 396 14.71 0.16 21.83
N GLY A 397 15.49 1.02 22.49
CA GLY A 397 15.54 2.44 22.13
C GLY A 397 14.16 3.10 22.20
N SER A 398 13.70 3.68 21.09
CA SER A 398 12.40 4.35 20.95
C SER A 398 11.25 3.41 20.57
N TRP A 399 11.54 2.14 20.28
CA TRP A 399 10.57 1.13 19.89
C TRP A 399 10.09 0.34 21.12
N LEU A 400 8.81 0.51 21.46
CA LEU A 400 8.14 -0.20 22.54
C LEU A 400 7.31 -1.35 21.99
N GLN A 401 7.48 -2.55 22.56
CA GLN A 401 6.57 -3.68 22.39
C GLN A 401 5.72 -3.85 23.66
N VAL A 402 4.42 -4.08 23.46
CA VAL A 402 3.42 -4.26 24.53
C VAL A 402 2.67 -5.57 24.27
N LEU A 403 2.89 -6.56 25.11
CA LEU A 403 2.13 -7.82 25.09
C LEU A 403 0.72 -7.56 25.61
N ILE A 404 -0.27 -7.97 24.81
CA ILE A 404 -1.69 -7.91 25.16
C ILE A 404 -2.21 -9.36 25.20
N PRO A 405 -2.33 -9.98 26.39
CA PRO A 405 -2.91 -11.31 26.54
C PRO A 405 -4.40 -11.35 26.17
N ASP A 406 -4.93 -12.54 25.89
CA ASP A 406 -6.30 -12.72 25.36
C ASP A 406 -7.40 -12.14 26.26
N ASP A 407 -7.26 -12.25 27.58
CA ASP A 407 -8.22 -11.69 28.55
C ASP A 407 -8.19 -10.16 28.55
N LEU A 408 -7.00 -9.55 28.46
CA LEU A 408 -6.85 -8.11 28.31
C LEU A 408 -7.36 -7.63 26.94
N ALA A 409 -7.09 -8.37 25.86
CA ALA A 409 -7.58 -8.05 24.53
C ALA A 409 -9.11 -8.06 24.48
N GLN A 410 -9.75 -9.01 25.17
CA GLN A 410 -11.20 -9.11 25.25
C GLN A 410 -11.80 -7.92 26.02
N ASP A 411 -11.20 -7.52 27.14
CA ASP A 411 -11.64 -6.34 27.90
C ASP A 411 -11.40 -5.02 27.15
N MET A 412 -10.23 -4.89 26.50
CA MET A 412 -9.91 -3.74 25.65
C MET A 412 -10.88 -3.61 24.48
N ALA A 413 -11.30 -4.72 23.85
CA ALA A 413 -12.25 -4.70 22.73
C ALA A 413 -13.61 -4.09 23.14
N VAL A 414 -14.07 -4.36 24.36
CA VAL A 414 -15.30 -3.76 24.91
C VAL A 414 -15.05 -2.31 25.32
N THR A 415 -13.96 -2.06 26.05
CA THR A 415 -13.62 -0.75 26.60
C THR A 415 -13.40 0.31 25.50
N PHE A 416 -12.75 -0.07 24.40
CA PHE A 416 -12.48 0.81 23.27
C PHE A 416 -13.67 0.99 22.33
N GLN A 417 -14.81 0.33 22.53
CA GLN A 417 -15.99 0.54 21.68
C GLN A 417 -16.44 2.01 21.65
N VAL A 418 -16.22 2.76 22.73
CA VAL A 418 -16.52 4.19 22.80
C VAL A 418 -15.71 5.04 21.79
N LEU A 419 -14.56 4.53 21.34
CA LEU A 419 -13.69 5.20 20.38
C LEU A 419 -14.18 5.07 18.93
N ALA A 420 -15.15 4.20 18.66
CA ALA A 420 -15.80 4.08 17.35
C ALA A 420 -16.68 5.29 17.00
N SER A 421 -16.95 6.18 17.96
CA SER A 421 -17.70 7.44 17.74
C SER A 421 -16.92 8.63 18.32
N PRO A 422 -15.83 9.08 17.64
CA PRO A 422 -14.90 10.09 18.17
C PRO A 422 -15.57 11.44 18.51
N GLU A 423 -16.63 11.80 17.79
CA GLU A 423 -17.34 13.08 17.96
C GLU A 423 -18.03 13.22 19.33
N ALA A 424 -18.34 12.10 19.98
CA ALA A 424 -18.99 12.07 21.28
C ALA A 424 -18.00 12.05 22.47
N LEU A 425 -16.69 12.03 22.20
CA LEU A 425 -15.67 11.79 23.22
C LEU A 425 -15.22 13.10 23.90
N SER A 426 -15.35 13.18 25.22
CA SER A 426 -14.72 14.25 26.01
C SER A 426 -13.22 13.94 26.23
N LEU A 427 -12.33 14.80 25.72
CA LEU A 427 -10.87 14.64 25.81
C LEU A 427 -10.27 15.54 26.92
N PRO A 428 -9.17 15.11 27.59
CA PRO A 428 -8.49 13.82 27.42
C PRO A 428 -9.30 12.65 28.02
N LYS A 429 -9.22 11.49 27.38
CA LYS A 429 -9.87 10.26 27.86
C LYS A 429 -8.82 9.23 28.21
N THR A 430 -8.79 8.80 29.46
CA THR A 430 -7.85 7.79 29.97
C THR A 430 -8.57 6.47 30.26
N PHE A 431 -8.00 5.38 29.77
CA PHE A 431 -8.33 4.00 30.07
C PHE A 431 -7.19 3.41 30.91
N SER A 432 -7.51 2.71 31.99
CA SER A 432 -6.50 2.24 32.94
C SER A 432 -6.77 0.81 33.35
N TRP A 433 -5.71 -0.01 33.37
CA TRP A 433 -5.67 -1.37 33.88
C TRP A 433 -4.61 -1.43 34.99
N PRO A 434 -4.94 -1.02 36.23
CA PRO A 434 -3.96 -0.92 37.31
C PRO A 434 -3.26 -2.24 37.62
N GLU A 435 -4.01 -3.35 37.62
CA GLU A 435 -3.48 -4.71 37.84
C GLU A 435 -2.50 -5.17 36.75
N ARG A 436 -2.50 -4.49 35.61
CA ARG A 436 -1.58 -4.73 34.48
C ARG A 436 -0.53 -3.62 34.35
N LYS A 437 -0.54 -2.61 35.24
CA LYS A 437 0.33 -1.41 35.16
C LYS A 437 0.32 -0.77 33.76
N LEU A 438 -0.86 -0.71 33.12
CA LEU A 438 -1.04 -0.17 31.78
C LEU A 438 -2.10 0.92 31.79
N SER A 439 -1.81 2.04 31.13
CA SER A 439 -2.83 3.04 30.81
C SER A 439 -2.70 3.53 29.38
N VAL A 440 -3.83 3.93 28.81
CA VAL A 440 -3.92 4.51 27.47
C VAL A 440 -4.68 5.81 27.56
N THR A 441 -4.12 6.91 27.06
CA THR A 441 -4.78 8.21 27.04
C THR A 441 -4.91 8.76 25.64
N ILE A 442 -6.13 9.13 25.29
CA ILE A 442 -6.45 9.82 24.04
C ILE A 442 -6.50 11.32 24.33
N VAL A 443 -5.72 12.09 23.57
CA VAL A 443 -5.65 13.55 23.66
C VAL A 443 -6.16 14.21 22.37
N SER A 444 -6.52 15.48 22.43
CA SER A 444 -6.87 16.24 21.23
C SER A 444 -5.64 16.45 20.35
N ASP A 445 -5.84 16.60 19.04
CA ASP A 445 -4.76 16.88 18.07
C ASP A 445 -4.01 18.20 18.32
N LYS A 446 -4.54 19.06 19.21
CA LYS A 446 -3.93 20.32 19.64
C LYS A 446 -2.89 20.08 20.75
N VAL A 447 -1.62 19.92 20.37
CA VAL A 447 -0.49 20.82 20.70
C VAL A 447 0.47 20.80 19.52
#